data_AF-A0A7W1R2R7-F1
#
_entry.id   AF-A0A7W1R2R7-F1
#
_cell.length_a   1.000
_cell.length_b   1.000
_cell.length_c   1.000
_cell.angle_alpha   90.00
_cell.angle_beta   90.00
_cell.angle_gamma   90.00
#
_symmetry.space_group_name_H-M   'P 1'
#
loop_
_entity.id
_entity.type
_entity.pdbx_description
1 polymer ?
#
loop_
_entity_poly.entity_id
_entity_poly.type
_entity_poly.pdbx_seq_one_letter_code
_entity_poly.pdbx_strand_id
1 'polypeptide(L)'
;VTFPFDYIGEQLNGATVTRDGSGLRVETTVSLLGEDFDVAATAQLSLVGREVALTASNVEGFGAQLPDEVTAVVFDLLNISIPVPELPFGLVFTGIEVVGEGMQVMAEGSDIVLEPPA
;
A
#
# COMPACT_ATOMS: atom_id res chain seq x y z
N VAL A 1 2.13 -14.93 -0.11
CA VAL A 1 2.67 -14.29 -1.34
C VAL A 1 3.29 -12.96 -0.96
N THR A 2 4.43 -12.57 -1.52
CA THR A 2 5.05 -11.28 -1.23
C THR A 2 4.96 -10.37 -2.45
N PHE A 3 4.51 -9.14 -2.23
CA PHE A 3 4.47 -8.08 -3.23
C PHE A 3 5.55 -7.05 -2.91
N PRO A 4 6.39 -6.64 -3.87
CA PRO A 4 7.40 -5.61 -3.65
C PRO A 4 6.74 -4.25 -3.41
N PHE A 5 7.39 -3.36 -2.66
CA PHE A 5 6.88 -1.99 -2.46
C PHE A 5 6.75 -1.20 -3.75
N ASP A 6 7.58 -1.47 -4.76
CA ASP A 6 7.49 -0.85 -6.07
C ASP A 6 6.10 -1.02 -6.71
N TYR A 7 5.43 -2.16 -6.46
CA TYR A 7 4.06 -2.37 -6.92
C TYR A 7 3.07 -1.36 -6.32
N ILE A 8 3.24 -1.03 -5.03
CA ILE A 8 2.43 -0.01 -4.36
C ILE A 8 2.79 1.37 -4.91
N GLY A 9 4.09 1.63 -5.10
CA GLY A 9 4.57 2.89 -5.69
C GLY A 9 3.97 3.16 -7.08
N GLU A 10 3.86 2.14 -7.92
CA GLU A 10 3.20 2.23 -9.23
C GLU A 10 1.71 2.58 -9.13
N GLN A 11 0.98 2.03 -8.14
CA GLN A 11 -0.42 2.42 -7.90
C GLN A 11 -0.56 3.87 -7.40
N LEU A 12 0.51 4.43 -6.84
CA LEU A 12 0.60 5.79 -6.33
C LEU A 12 1.33 6.74 -7.29
N ASN A 13 1.21 6.50 -8.60
CA ASN A 13 1.82 7.31 -9.67
C ASN A 13 3.35 7.42 -9.59
N GLY A 14 4.03 6.34 -9.16
CA GLY A 14 5.49 6.29 -9.07
C GLY A 14 6.05 6.80 -7.75
N ALA A 15 5.24 6.83 -6.68
CA ALA A 15 5.71 7.18 -5.35
C ALA A 15 6.82 6.22 -4.88
N THR A 16 7.77 6.75 -4.11
CA THR A 16 8.78 5.93 -3.44
C THR A 16 8.19 5.38 -2.14
N VAL A 17 8.20 4.06 -1.98
CA VAL A 17 7.61 3.39 -0.83
C VAL A 17 8.70 2.63 -0.07
N THR A 18 8.81 2.90 1.22
CA THR A 18 9.78 2.25 2.12
C THR A 18 9.10 1.77 3.39
N ARG A 19 9.77 0.88 4.13
CA ARG A 19 9.26 0.36 5.40
C ARG A 19 9.42 1.39 6.51
N ASP A 20 8.37 1.56 7.31
CA ASP A 20 8.41 2.30 8.57
C ASP A 20 7.76 1.49 9.70
N GLY A 21 8.60 0.79 10.49
CA GLY A 21 8.14 -0.15 11.51
C GLY A 21 7.27 -1.27 10.92
N SER A 22 5.99 -1.31 11.32
CA SER A 22 4.97 -2.22 10.78
C SER A 22 4.13 -1.61 9.65
N GLY A 23 4.38 -0.35 9.30
CA GLY A 23 3.72 0.38 8.22
C GLY A 23 4.69 0.78 7.12
N LEU A 24 4.30 1.80 6.38
CA LEU A 24 5.02 2.32 5.22
C LEU A 24 5.33 3.80 5.41
N ARG A 25 6.48 4.22 4.90
CA ARG A 25 6.76 5.62 4.57
C ARG A 25 6.66 5.78 3.06
N VAL A 26 5.84 6.73 2.61
CA VAL A 26 5.59 7.03 1.21
C VAL A 26 6.08 8.43 0.91
N GLU A 27 6.89 8.57 -0.13
CA GLU A 27 7.43 9.85 -0.61
C GLU A 27 6.97 10.08 -2.04
N THR A 28 6.35 11.23 -2.29
CA THR A 28 5.80 11.57 -3.60
C THR A 28 5.81 13.07 -3.82
N THR A 29 5.53 13.49 -5.05
CA THR A 29 5.37 14.90 -5.43
C THR A 29 3.93 15.14 -5.82
N VAL A 30 3.30 16.14 -5.21
CA VAL A 30 1.92 16.54 -5.52
C VAL A 30 1.93 17.90 -6.20
N SER A 31 1.33 17.98 -7.39
CA SER A 31 1.18 19.24 -8.12
C SER A 31 -0.18 19.89 -7.82
N LEU A 32 -0.18 21.09 -7.25
CA LEU A 32 -1.39 21.85 -6.96
C LEU A 32 -1.25 23.30 -7.46
N LEU A 33 -2.21 23.78 -8.25
CA LEU A 33 -2.20 25.13 -8.85
C LEU A 33 -0.92 25.45 -9.66
N GLY A 34 -0.23 24.43 -10.17
CA GLY A 34 1.01 24.58 -10.93
C GLY A 34 2.28 24.71 -10.07
N GLU A 35 2.19 24.48 -8.76
CA GLU A 35 3.32 24.34 -7.85
C GLU A 35 3.45 22.88 -7.41
N ASP A 36 4.69 22.39 -7.35
CA ASP A 36 5.01 21.02 -6.95
C ASP A 36 5.44 20.98 -5.48
N PHE A 37 4.82 20.07 -4.73
CA PHE A 37 5.08 19.86 -3.31
C PHE A 37 5.64 18.47 -3.09
N ASP A 38 6.88 18.41 -2.61
CA ASP A 38 7.46 17.16 -2.13
C ASP A 38 6.91 16.87 -0.74
N VAL A 39 6.33 15.68 -0.61
CA VAL A 39 5.62 15.25 0.59
C VAL A 39 6.08 13.86 1.01
N ALA A 40 6.12 13.66 2.32
CA ALA A 40 6.30 12.35 2.93
C ALA A 40 5.08 12.03 3.78
N ALA A 41 4.65 10.78 3.78
CA ALA A 41 3.54 10.33 4.62
C ALA A 41 3.88 8.99 5.25
N THR A 42 3.31 8.77 6.44
CA THR A 42 3.29 7.43 7.04
C THR A 42 1.93 6.81 6.81
N ALA A 43 1.90 5.52 6.49
CA ALA A 43 0.68 4.80 6.19
C ALA A 43 0.68 3.39 6.77
N GLN A 44 -0.50 2.84 7.00
CA GLN A 44 -0.70 1.47 7.45
C GLN A 44 -1.39 0.65 6.37
N LEU A 45 -1.07 -0.63 6.34
CA LEU A 45 -1.74 -1.61 5.51
C LEU A 45 -2.75 -2.38 6.35
N SER A 46 -3.93 -2.61 5.79
CA SER A 46 -4.93 -3.50 6.36
C SER A 46 -5.58 -4.34 5.27
N LEU A 47 -6.08 -5.52 5.62
CA LEU A 47 -6.83 -6.37 4.72
C LEU A 47 -8.33 -6.17 4.97
N VAL A 48 -9.05 -5.69 3.95
CA VAL A 48 -10.51 -5.50 3.99
C VAL A 48 -11.13 -6.40 2.93
N GLY A 49 -11.66 -7.55 3.37
CA GLY A 49 -12.19 -8.57 2.47
C GLY A 49 -11.09 -9.13 1.55
N ARG A 50 -11.06 -8.68 0.29
CA ARG A 50 -10.09 -9.10 -0.73
C ARG A 50 -9.22 -7.95 -1.25
N GLU A 51 -9.26 -6.83 -0.55
CA GLU A 51 -8.52 -5.62 -0.88
C GLU A 51 -7.53 -5.31 0.23
N VAL A 52 -6.38 -4.79 -0.18
CA VAL A 52 -5.41 -4.22 0.74
C VAL A 52 -5.65 -2.73 0.78
N ALA A 53 -6.17 -2.26 1.91
CA ALA A 53 -6.38 -0.85 2.16
C ALA A 53 -5.08 -0.24 2.69
N LEU A 54 -4.59 0.76 1.97
CA LEU A 54 -3.59 1.70 2.45
C LEU A 54 -4.32 2.83 3.17
N THR A 55 -3.83 3.25 4.34
CA THR A 55 -4.42 4.37 5.08
C THR A 55 -3.32 5.26 5.61
N ALA A 56 -3.33 6.54 5.23
CA ALA A 56 -2.37 7.50 5.73
C ALA A 56 -2.67 7.87 7.19
N SER A 57 -1.63 7.91 8.02
CA SER A 57 -1.68 8.34 9.42
C SER A 57 -1.18 9.76 9.61
N ASN A 58 -0.14 10.15 8.87
CA ASN A 58 0.49 11.45 9.00
C ASN A 58 1.06 11.89 7.65
N VAL A 59 1.07 13.20 7.41
CA VAL A 59 1.62 13.83 6.20
C VAL A 59 2.54 14.97 6.62
N GLU A 60 3.73 15.00 6.04
CA GLU A 60 4.80 15.96 6.34
C GLU A 60 5.32 16.58 5.04
N GLY A 61 5.53 17.89 5.05
CA GLY A 61 6.25 18.58 3.98
C GLY A 61 7.74 18.61 4.26
N PHE A 62 8.56 18.50 3.22
CA PHE A 62 10.02 18.61 3.36
C PHE A 62 10.43 20.06 3.69
N GLY A 63 10.45 20.40 4.97
CA GLY A 63 10.99 21.68 5.48
C GLY A 63 10.04 22.89 5.39
N ALA A 64 8.80 22.69 4.94
CA ALA A 64 7.78 23.74 4.88
C ALA A 64 6.44 23.26 5.45
N GLN A 65 5.64 24.20 5.95
CA GLN A 65 4.25 23.94 6.31
C GLN A 65 3.47 23.68 5.01
N LEU A 66 2.86 22.51 4.88
CA LEU A 66 2.02 22.19 3.73
C LEU A 66 0.70 22.97 3.81
N PRO A 67 0.19 23.49 2.69
CA PRO A 67 -1.20 23.95 2.60
C PRO A 67 -2.18 22.83 2.94
N ASP A 68 -3.29 23.16 3.59
CA ASP A 68 -4.31 22.17 3.98
C ASP A 68 -4.86 21.41 2.78
N GLU A 69 -4.95 22.07 1.61
CA GLU A 69 -5.39 21.47 0.37
C GLU A 69 -4.42 20.39 -0.13
N VAL A 70 -3.11 20.61 0.02
CA VAL A 70 -2.09 19.61 -0.35
C VAL A 70 -2.19 18.42 0.60
N THR A 71 -2.31 18.66 1.90
CA THR A 71 -2.48 17.60 2.90
C THR A 71 -3.72 16.74 2.60
N ALA A 72 -4.86 17.36 2.26
CA ALA A 72 -6.08 16.66 1.90
C ALA A 72 -5.90 15.78 0.65
N VAL A 73 -5.27 16.31 -0.40
CA VAL A 73 -4.98 15.55 -1.62
C VAL A 73 -4.08 14.34 -1.33
N VAL A 74 -3.08 14.49 -0.45
CA VAL A 74 -2.21 13.37 -0.05
C VAL A 74 -2.99 12.31 0.71
N PHE A 75 -3.87 12.71 1.64
CA PHE A 75 -4.71 11.75 2.35
C PHE A 75 -5.61 10.97 1.39
N ASP A 76 -6.23 11.63 0.41
CA ASP A 76 -7.06 10.96 -0.59
C ASP A 76 -6.25 10.02 -1.50
N LEU A 77 -5.04 10.44 -1.90
CA LEU A 77 -4.13 9.61 -2.70
C LEU A 77 -3.70 8.34 -1.97
N LEU A 78 -3.52 8.42 -0.65
CA LEU A 78 -2.99 7.33 0.16
C LEU A 78 -4.09 6.48 0.83
N ASN A 79 -5.34 6.91 0.78
CA ASN A 79 -6.50 6.15 1.24
C ASN A 79 -7.11 5.37 0.08
N ILE A 80 -6.36 4.40 -0.45
CA ILE A 80 -6.77 3.57 -1.58
C ILE A 80 -6.93 2.11 -1.19
N SER A 81 -7.84 1.43 -1.88
CA SER A 81 -7.95 -0.02 -1.89
C SER A 81 -7.21 -0.58 -3.11
N ILE A 82 -6.19 -1.40 -2.86
CA ILE A 82 -5.49 -2.14 -3.91
C ILE A 82 -6.09 -3.54 -4.00
N PRO A 83 -6.67 -3.94 -5.14
CA PRO A 83 -7.22 -5.27 -5.30
C PRO A 83 -6.09 -6.30 -5.28
N VAL A 84 -6.21 -7.33 -4.43
CA VAL A 84 -5.27 -8.45 -4.48
C VAL A 84 -5.75 -9.45 -5.54
N PRO A 85 -4.87 -9.94 -6.42
CA PRO A 85 -5.23 -10.94 -7.43
C PRO A 85 -5.99 -12.12 -6.83
N GLU A 86 -6.92 -12.70 -7.59
CA GLU A 86 -7.64 -13.89 -7.15
C GLU A 86 -6.66 -15.03 -6.86
N LEU A 87 -6.77 -15.62 -5.68
CA LEU A 87 -5.99 -16.80 -5.37
C LEU A 87 -6.68 -18.04 -5.96
N PRO A 88 -5.91 -18.95 -6.56
CA PRO A 88 -6.45 -20.20 -7.07
C PRO A 88 -6.86 -21.15 -5.95
N PHE A 89 -7.61 -22.20 -6.30
CA PHE A 89 -7.91 -23.35 -5.43
C PHE A 89 -8.68 -23.02 -4.13
N GLY A 90 -9.51 -21.98 -4.12
CA GLY A 90 -10.32 -21.63 -2.95
C GLY A 90 -9.51 -21.09 -1.77
N LEU A 91 -8.27 -20.66 -2.02
CA LEU A 91 -7.45 -19.97 -1.04
C LEU A 91 -8.13 -18.65 -0.61
N VAL A 92 -8.13 -18.41 0.70
CA VAL A 92 -8.67 -17.21 1.34
C VAL A 92 -7.53 -16.45 2.00
N PHE A 93 -7.48 -15.14 1.79
CA PHE A 93 -6.51 -14.28 2.47
C PHE A 93 -6.83 -14.19 3.96
N THR A 94 -5.82 -14.38 4.80
CA THR A 94 -5.96 -14.40 6.27
C THR A 94 -5.20 -13.28 6.96
N GLY A 95 -4.28 -12.61 6.26
CA GLY A 95 -3.59 -11.48 6.84
C GLY A 95 -2.61 -10.79 5.90
N ILE A 96 -2.05 -9.70 6.39
CA ILE A 96 -1.04 -8.89 5.72
C ILE A 96 0.01 -8.44 6.72
N GLU A 97 1.27 -8.43 6.30
CA GLU A 97 2.39 -7.94 7.10
C GLU A 97 3.41 -7.24 6.20
N VAL A 98 4.04 -6.17 6.70
CA VAL A 98 5.17 -5.52 6.03
C VAL A 98 6.46 -6.27 6.36
N VAL A 99 7.14 -6.80 5.35
CA VAL A 99 8.36 -7.62 5.49
C VAL A 99 9.44 -7.20 4.50
N GLY A 100 10.68 -7.00 4.99
CA GLY A 100 11.79 -6.58 4.12
C GLY A 100 11.45 -5.34 3.30
N GLU A 101 11.51 -5.47 1.98
CA GLU A 101 11.21 -4.45 0.96
C GLU A 101 9.83 -4.67 0.29
N GLY A 102 8.91 -5.34 1.00
CA GLY A 102 7.60 -5.66 0.46
C GLY A 102 6.54 -5.88 1.52
N MET A 103 5.36 -6.24 1.04
CA MET A 103 4.24 -6.72 1.85
C MET A 103 4.02 -8.20 1.60
N GLN A 104 3.94 -8.98 2.67
CA GLN A 104 3.54 -10.37 2.62
C GLN A 104 2.04 -10.46 2.90
N VAL A 105 1.33 -11.09 1.98
CA VAL A 105 -0.06 -11.48 2.16
C VAL A 105 -0.11 -12.97 2.49
N MET A 106 -0.77 -13.28 3.60
CA MET A 106 -0.99 -14.63 4.10
C MET A 106 -2.30 -15.17 3.55
N ALA A 107 -2.32 -16.45 3.20
CA ALA A 107 -3.50 -17.13 2.70
C ALA A 107 -3.54 -18.57 3.18
N GLU A 108 -4.76 -19.08 3.37
CA GLU A 108 -5.05 -20.45 3.78
C GLU A 108 -6.08 -21.05 2.83
N GLY A 109 -6.02 -22.36 2.60
CA GLY A 109 -7.05 -23.04 1.83
C GLY A 109 -7.29 -24.44 2.35
N SER A 110 -8.53 -24.87 2.22
CA SER A 110 -9.01 -26.20 2.55
C SER A 110 -9.18 -27.02 1.27
N ASP A 111 -8.86 -28.31 1.32
CA ASP A 111 -9.09 -29.27 0.22
C ASP A 111 -8.39 -28.93 -1.10
N ILE A 112 -7.18 -28.37 -1.04
CA ILE A 112 -6.38 -28.11 -2.23
C ILE A 112 -5.76 -29.40 -2.75
N VAL A 113 -6.13 -29.80 -3.96
CA VAL A 113 -5.44 -30.86 -4.72
C VAL A 113 -4.15 -30.27 -5.29
N LEU A 114 -3.02 -30.57 -4.66
CA LEU A 114 -1.70 -30.04 -5.05
C LEU A 114 -1.09 -30.78 -6.26
N GLU A 115 -1.61 -31.96 -6.59
CA GLU A 115 -1.26 -32.72 -7.80
C GLU A 115 -2.45 -33.61 -8.20
N PRO A 116 -2.87 -33.66 -9.49
CA PRO A 116 -3.87 -34.63 -9.91
C PRO A 116 -3.30 -36.06 -9.73
N PRO A 117 -4.11 -37.05 -9.32
CA PRO A 117 -3.63 -38.44 -9.25
C PRO A 117 -3.18 -38.88 -10.65
N ALA A 118 -2.00 -39.52 -10.70
CA ALA A 118 -1.39 -40.08 -11.91
C ALA A 118 -2.24 -41.20 -12.56
#